data_AF-A0A356T8D4-F1
#
_entry.id   AF-A0A356T8D4-F1
#
_cell.length_a   1.000
_cell.length_b   1.000
_cell.length_c   1.000
_cell.angle_alpha   90.00
_cell.angle_beta   90.00
_cell.angle_gamma   90.00
#
_symmetry.space_group_name_H-M   'P 1'
#
loop_
_entity.id
_entity.type
_entity.pdbx_description
1 polymer ?
#
loop_
_entity_poly.entity_id
_entity_poly.type
_entity_poly.pdbx_seq_one_letter_code
_entity_poly.pdbx_strand_id
1 'polypeptide(L)'
;MERTLHLRLTCGLLASAARLTPVPFLDDFLGDRARRLMVDKTLSAHGRRFPSKQVAPLYADPHGCLYGCLLSAVKLLLFPVKKVLTWLFALRYLTRDLSDAVLLGRALDGWLEAGRLADATDPPARLQEASLLRSAFDNAVAGTDMQLLQGLLMKALRGVSGLPKAAWHAVRRLRRGGAGADPTEGLSQADDDAMKRGTAKLGAALETPEARAFLEAFDARLAENVRILEARHASG
;
A
#
# COMPACT_ATOMS: atom_id res chain seq x y z
N MET A 1 -15.18 8.52 5.33
CA MET A 1 -13.84 9.11 5.13
C MET A 1 -12.83 8.71 6.20
N GLU A 2 -13.05 9.03 7.48
CA GLU A 2 -12.06 8.81 8.56
C GLU A 2 -11.68 7.32 8.78
N ARG A 3 -12.66 6.40 8.70
CA ARG A 3 -12.42 4.95 8.77
C ARG A 3 -11.56 4.42 7.62
N THR A 4 -11.78 4.91 6.40
CA THR A 4 -11.03 4.46 5.22
C THR A 4 -9.60 4.98 5.25
N LEU A 5 -9.38 6.21 5.73
CA LEU A 5 -8.04 6.76 5.94
C LEU A 5 -7.27 5.96 6.99
N HIS A 6 -7.85 5.69 8.16
CA HIS A 6 -7.22 4.92 9.21
C HIS A 6 -6.79 3.52 8.74
N LEU A 7 -7.65 2.85 7.97
CA LEU A 7 -7.35 1.57 7.34
C LEU A 7 -6.15 1.65 6.38
N ARG A 8 -6.13 2.64 5.46
CA ARG A 8 -5.02 2.83 4.52
C ARG A 8 -3.70 3.04 5.24
N LEU A 9 -3.71 3.87 6.29
CA LEU A 9 -2.55 4.14 7.12
C LEU A 9 -2.07 2.90 7.86
N THR A 10 -3.00 2.11 8.40
CA THR A 10 -2.68 0.84 9.07
C THR A 10 -2.07 -0.15 8.09
N CYS A 11 -2.72 -0.41 6.96
CA CYS A 11 -2.19 -1.32 5.94
C CYS A 11 -0.86 -0.84 5.35
N GLY A 12 -0.67 0.48 5.18
CA GLY A 12 0.59 1.06 4.76
C GLY A 12 1.70 0.82 5.79
N LEU A 13 1.43 1.03 7.09
CA LEU A 13 2.38 0.70 8.16
C LEU A 13 2.75 -0.78 8.17
N LEU A 14 1.79 -1.67 7.91
CA LEU A 14 2.04 -3.12 7.83
C LEU A 14 2.85 -3.49 6.59
N ALA A 15 2.54 -2.91 5.43
CA ALA A 15 3.30 -3.12 4.21
C ALA A 15 4.76 -2.66 4.38
N SER A 16 4.96 -1.49 4.99
CA SER A 16 6.29 -1.00 5.36
C SER A 16 6.99 -1.94 6.35
N ALA A 17 6.32 -2.34 7.43
CA ALA A 17 6.90 -3.22 8.44
C ALA A 17 7.23 -4.62 7.91
N ALA A 18 6.55 -5.08 6.84
CA ALA A 18 6.88 -6.33 6.16
C ALA A 18 8.33 -6.34 5.64
N ARG A 19 8.88 -5.20 5.23
CA ARG A 19 10.30 -5.06 4.81
C ARG A 19 11.31 -5.29 5.93
N LEU A 20 10.87 -5.18 7.19
CA LEU A 20 11.71 -5.49 8.35
C LEU A 20 11.78 -7.01 8.59
N THR A 21 11.08 -7.82 7.79
CA THR A 21 11.12 -9.28 7.88
C THR A 21 12.49 -9.79 7.48
N PRO A 22 13.23 -10.46 8.40
CA PRO A 22 14.57 -10.94 8.12
C PRO A 22 14.57 -12.21 7.26
N VAL A 23 13.48 -12.51 6.56
CA VAL A 23 13.31 -13.71 5.74
C VAL A 23 13.01 -13.24 4.32
N PRO A 24 13.86 -13.59 3.33
CA PRO A 24 13.67 -13.16 1.95
C PRO A 24 12.37 -13.76 1.41
N PHE A 25 11.71 -13.03 0.50
CA PHE A 25 10.41 -13.39 -0.12
C PHE A 25 9.21 -13.32 0.84
N LEU A 26 9.43 -13.58 2.13
CA LEU A 26 8.39 -13.42 3.15
C LEU A 26 8.03 -11.94 3.32
N ASP A 27 8.99 -11.03 3.17
CA ASP A 27 8.76 -9.60 3.15
C ASP A 27 7.83 -9.17 2.01
N ASP A 28 8.10 -9.62 0.78
CA ASP A 28 7.25 -9.35 -0.39
C ASP A 28 5.84 -9.95 -0.20
N PHE A 29 5.74 -11.20 0.26
CA PHE A 29 4.47 -11.87 0.53
C PHE A 29 3.62 -11.13 1.58
N LEU A 30 4.25 -10.67 2.66
CA LEU A 30 3.56 -9.93 3.72
C LEU A 30 3.15 -8.53 3.25
N GLY A 31 3.96 -7.88 2.42
CA GLY A 31 3.62 -6.63 1.75
C GLY A 31 2.40 -6.76 0.83
N ASP A 32 2.40 -7.77 -0.04
CA ASP A 32 1.26 -8.11 -0.90
C ASP A 32 -0.01 -8.38 -0.08
N ARG A 33 0.12 -9.08 1.05
CA ARG A 33 -1.01 -9.39 1.93
C ARG A 33 -1.56 -8.14 2.61
N ALA A 34 -0.70 -7.21 3.03
CA ALA A 34 -1.11 -5.93 3.59
C ALA A 34 -1.81 -5.03 2.56
N ARG A 35 -1.28 -4.95 1.34
CA ARG A 35 -1.93 -4.24 0.22
C ARG A 35 -3.27 -4.87 -0.15
N ARG A 36 -3.33 -6.20 -0.24
CA ARG A 36 -4.57 -6.91 -0.52
C ARG A 36 -5.63 -6.65 0.54
N LEU A 37 -5.25 -6.64 1.81
CA LEU A 37 -6.17 -6.28 2.89
C LEU A 37 -6.72 -4.86 2.73
N MET A 38 -5.87 -3.89 2.37
CA MET A 38 -6.31 -2.52 2.07
C MET A 38 -7.34 -2.51 0.93
N VAL A 39 -7.07 -3.20 -0.17
CA VAL A 39 -7.97 -3.29 -1.33
C VAL A 39 -9.29 -3.95 -0.93
N ASP A 40 -9.25 -5.12 -0.29
CA ASP A 40 -10.44 -5.86 0.18
C ASP A 40 -11.36 -4.98 1.04
N LYS A 41 -10.77 -4.29 2.02
CA LYS A 41 -11.53 -3.47 2.96
C LYS A 41 -12.04 -2.17 2.32
N THR A 42 -11.30 -1.60 1.37
CA THR A 42 -11.75 -0.42 0.60
C THR A 42 -12.92 -0.79 -0.32
N LEU A 43 -12.81 -1.90 -1.06
CA LEU A 43 -13.92 -2.44 -1.86
C LEU A 43 -15.17 -2.69 -1.03
N SER A 44 -15.00 -3.34 0.13
CA SER A 44 -16.10 -3.62 1.06
C SER A 44 -16.75 -2.35 1.61
N ALA A 45 -15.95 -1.32 1.91
CA ALA A 45 -16.46 -0.02 2.38
C ALA A 45 -17.31 0.71 1.32
N HIS A 46 -17.03 0.47 0.04
CA HIS A 46 -17.80 0.96 -1.11
C HIS A 46 -18.90 -0.01 -1.57
N GLY A 47 -19.19 -1.05 -0.77
CA GLY A 47 -20.28 -1.99 -1.04
C GLY A 47 -20.05 -2.97 -2.20
N ARG A 48 -18.81 -3.07 -2.72
CA ARG A 48 -18.46 -4.02 -3.78
C ARG A 48 -18.50 -5.45 -3.25
N ARG A 49 -19.08 -6.37 -4.02
CA ARG A 49 -19.34 -7.76 -3.59
C ARG A 49 -18.48 -8.79 -4.31
N PHE A 50 -17.73 -8.39 -5.33
CA PHE A 50 -16.80 -9.30 -6.01
C PHE A 50 -15.53 -9.56 -5.17
N PRO A 51 -14.89 -10.72 -5.33
CA PRO A 51 -13.63 -11.02 -4.65
C PRO A 51 -12.47 -10.20 -5.20
N SER A 52 -11.55 -9.76 -4.32
CA SER A 52 -10.35 -8.97 -4.70
C SER A 52 -9.49 -9.59 -5.80
N LYS A 53 -9.54 -10.91 -6.01
CA LYS A 53 -8.82 -11.55 -7.12
C LYS A 53 -9.13 -10.95 -8.49
N GLN A 54 -10.31 -10.33 -8.65
CA GLN A 54 -10.73 -9.68 -9.89
C GLN A 54 -10.13 -8.27 -10.07
N VAL A 55 -9.44 -7.76 -9.05
CA VAL A 55 -8.65 -6.52 -9.09
C VAL A 55 -7.22 -6.77 -8.62
N ALA A 56 -6.69 -7.96 -8.91
CA ALA A 56 -5.34 -8.37 -8.55
C ALA A 56 -4.23 -7.35 -8.89
N PRO A 57 -4.28 -6.62 -10.03
CA PRO A 57 -3.29 -5.60 -10.37
C PRO A 57 -3.11 -4.51 -9.30
N LEU A 58 -4.11 -4.29 -8.43
CA LEU A 58 -4.04 -3.26 -7.39
C LEU A 58 -3.25 -3.68 -6.14
N TYR A 59 -2.91 -4.96 -5.99
CA TYR A 59 -2.14 -5.41 -4.82
C TYR A 59 -0.99 -6.35 -5.16
N ALA A 60 -1.06 -7.06 -6.29
CA ALA A 60 -0.01 -7.96 -6.75
C ALA A 60 1.13 -7.13 -7.34
N ASP A 61 2.34 -7.30 -6.82
CA ASP A 61 3.52 -6.68 -7.40
C ASP A 61 3.86 -7.36 -8.75
N PRO A 62 3.82 -6.63 -9.89
CA PRO A 62 4.20 -7.19 -11.20
C PRO A 62 5.66 -7.66 -11.24
N HIS A 63 6.50 -7.16 -10.34
CA HIS A 63 7.92 -7.50 -10.21
C HIS A 63 8.22 -8.44 -9.04
N GLY A 64 7.19 -8.97 -8.37
CA GLY A 64 7.34 -9.90 -7.25
C GLY A 64 8.07 -11.18 -7.69
N CYS A 65 9.09 -11.58 -6.92
CA CYS A 65 9.89 -12.78 -7.19
C CYS A 65 9.08 -14.09 -7.26
N LEU A 66 7.84 -14.10 -6.77
CA LEU A 66 6.95 -15.27 -6.77
C LEU A 66 6.56 -15.75 -8.17
N TYR A 67 6.65 -14.91 -9.20
CA TYR A 67 6.36 -15.31 -10.60
C TYR A 67 7.60 -15.66 -11.44
N GLY A 68 8.83 -15.50 -10.93
CA GLY A 68 10.04 -15.57 -11.77
C GLY A 68 11.27 -16.27 -11.17
N CYS A 69 11.14 -17.03 -10.10
CA CYS A 69 12.29 -17.54 -9.35
C CYS A 69 12.82 -18.91 -9.84
N LEU A 70 13.49 -18.91 -11.00
CA LEU A 70 14.46 -19.95 -11.43
C LEU A 70 15.94 -19.52 -11.23
N LEU A 71 16.20 -18.28 -10.80
CA LEU A 71 17.55 -17.70 -10.64
C LEU A 71 18.00 -17.51 -9.16
N SER A 72 17.34 -18.19 -8.22
CA SER A 72 17.30 -17.83 -6.78
C SER A 72 18.51 -18.22 -5.94
N ALA A 73 19.43 -19.07 -6.43
CA ALA A 73 20.55 -19.57 -5.63
C ALA A 73 21.59 -18.48 -5.27
N VAL A 74 21.82 -17.51 -6.15
CA VAL A 74 22.81 -16.43 -5.94
C VAL A 74 22.32 -15.37 -4.92
N LYS A 75 21.00 -15.18 -4.79
CA LYS A 75 20.42 -14.23 -3.81
C LYS A 75 20.54 -14.72 -2.36
N LEU A 76 20.61 -16.04 -2.13
CA LEU A 76 20.82 -16.61 -0.80
C LEU A 76 22.27 -16.39 -0.29
N LEU A 77 23.24 -16.32 -1.20
CA LEU A 77 24.67 -16.18 -0.87
C LEU A 77 25.03 -14.74 -0.45
N LEU A 78 24.37 -13.72 -1.02
CA LEU A 78 24.56 -12.29 -0.68
C LEU A 78 23.76 -11.82 0.55
N PHE A 79 23.11 -12.75 1.24
CA PHE A 79 22.22 -12.49 2.38
C PHE A 79 22.84 -11.70 3.55
N PRO A 80 24.10 -11.93 3.98
CA PRO A 80 24.64 -11.20 5.14
C PRO A 80 24.87 -9.70 4.86
N VAL A 81 25.21 -9.32 3.61
CA VAL A 81 25.46 -7.92 3.23
C VAL A 81 24.15 -7.14 3.08
N LYS A 82 23.12 -7.77 2.48
CA LYS A 82 21.79 -7.17 2.35
C LYS A 82 21.16 -6.89 3.70
N LYS A 83 21.36 -7.76 4.70
CA LYS A 83 20.83 -7.56 6.05
C LYS A 83 21.27 -6.22 6.65
N VAL A 84 22.55 -5.87 6.55
CA VAL A 84 23.09 -4.61 7.09
C VAL A 84 22.56 -3.39 6.31
N LEU A 85 22.48 -3.49 4.98
CA LEU A 85 21.93 -2.43 4.13
C LEU A 85 20.42 -2.23 4.33
N THR A 86 19.65 -3.30 4.54
CA THR A 86 18.21 -3.23 4.84
C THR A 86 17.96 -2.49 6.14
N TRP A 87 18.82 -2.60 7.15
CA TRP A 87 18.70 -1.80 8.38
C TRP A 87 19.06 -0.33 8.16
N LEU A 88 20.12 -0.05 7.38
CA LEU A 88 20.56 1.31 7.03
C LEU A 88 19.54 2.05 6.15
N PHE A 89 18.92 1.36 5.20
CA PHE A 89 17.91 1.90 4.30
C PHE A 89 16.47 1.58 4.73
N ALA A 90 16.27 0.88 5.84
CA ALA A 90 14.95 0.49 6.35
C ALA A 90 14.03 1.71 6.37
N LEU A 91 14.50 2.83 6.91
CA LEU A 91 13.71 4.06 6.99
C LEU A 91 13.27 4.60 5.62
N ARG A 92 14.14 4.56 4.61
CA ARG A 92 13.83 5.06 3.25
C ARG A 92 12.86 4.13 2.51
N TYR A 93 13.01 2.81 2.68
CA TYR A 93 12.08 1.84 2.09
C TYR A 93 10.73 1.83 2.82
N LEU A 94 10.72 1.99 4.14
CA LEU A 94 9.51 2.13 4.96
C LEU A 94 8.62 3.27 4.45
N THR A 95 9.20 4.46 4.21
CA THR A 95 8.42 5.62 3.76
C THR A 95 7.93 5.48 2.33
N ARG A 96 8.69 4.81 1.46
CA ARG A 96 8.25 4.51 0.09
C ARG A 96 7.01 3.64 0.10
N ASP A 97 7.05 2.48 0.75
CA ASP A 97 5.93 1.53 0.79
C ASP A 97 4.71 2.12 1.51
N LEU A 98 4.94 2.96 2.53
CA LEU A 98 3.87 3.70 3.22
C LEU A 98 3.22 4.71 2.28
N SER A 99 4.02 5.53 1.59
CA SER A 99 3.51 6.54 0.64
C SER A 99 2.75 5.88 -0.52
N ASP A 100 3.25 4.76 -1.03
CA ASP A 100 2.62 3.99 -2.10
C ASP A 100 1.24 3.47 -1.66
N ALA A 101 1.15 2.82 -0.49
CA ALA A 101 -0.10 2.33 0.05
C ALA A 101 -1.12 3.46 0.32
N VAL A 102 -0.66 4.59 0.87
CA VAL A 102 -1.52 5.75 1.13
C VAL A 102 -2.12 6.31 -0.15
N LEU A 103 -1.27 6.56 -1.17
CA LEU A 103 -1.71 7.12 -2.43
C LEU A 103 -2.56 6.14 -3.23
N LEU A 104 -2.20 4.85 -3.25
CA LEU A 104 -2.98 3.83 -3.95
C LEU A 104 -4.35 3.63 -3.31
N GLY A 105 -4.41 3.62 -1.97
CA GLY A 105 -5.67 3.56 -1.25
C GLY A 105 -6.56 4.78 -1.52
N ARG A 106 -5.97 5.98 -1.64
CA ARG A 106 -6.69 7.21 -2.03
C ARG A 106 -7.17 7.15 -3.48
N ALA A 107 -6.32 6.72 -4.40
CA ALA A 107 -6.66 6.56 -5.80
C ALA A 107 -7.82 5.57 -6.01
N LEU A 108 -7.76 4.41 -5.35
CA LEU A 108 -8.84 3.41 -5.37
C LEU A 108 -10.15 3.97 -4.79
N ASP A 109 -10.08 4.74 -3.71
CA ASP A 109 -11.26 5.37 -3.12
C ASP A 109 -11.94 6.32 -4.10
N GLY A 110 -11.19 7.25 -4.70
CA GLY A 110 -11.73 8.16 -5.70
C GLY A 110 -12.25 7.42 -6.94
N TRP A 111 -11.60 6.32 -7.33
CA TRP A 111 -12.07 5.45 -8.41
C TRP A 111 -13.46 4.88 -8.10
N LEU A 112 -13.63 4.34 -6.89
CA LEU A 112 -14.90 3.75 -6.45
C LEU A 112 -15.99 4.82 -6.25
N GLU A 113 -15.64 6.00 -5.73
CA GLU A 113 -16.55 7.15 -5.62
C GLU A 113 -17.05 7.61 -6.99
N ALA A 114 -16.21 7.54 -8.02
CA ALA A 114 -16.59 7.82 -9.42
C ALA A 114 -17.45 6.70 -10.06
N GLY A 115 -17.87 5.68 -9.29
CA GLY A 115 -18.71 4.58 -9.76
C GLY A 115 -17.98 3.49 -10.55
N ARG A 116 -16.66 3.61 -10.72
CA ARG A 116 -15.80 2.64 -11.42
C ARG A 116 -15.69 1.33 -10.64
N LEU A 117 -15.26 0.24 -11.30
CA LEU A 117 -15.26 -1.12 -10.74
C LEU A 117 -16.64 -1.58 -10.25
N ALA A 118 -17.69 -1.32 -11.04
CA ALA A 118 -19.06 -1.70 -10.70
C ALA A 118 -19.23 -3.23 -10.62
N ASP A 119 -20.13 -3.72 -9.75
CA ASP A 119 -20.43 -5.16 -9.61
C ASP A 119 -21.01 -5.76 -10.91
N ALA A 120 -21.69 -4.94 -11.72
CA ALA A 120 -22.26 -5.33 -13.01
C ALA A 120 -21.20 -5.51 -14.12
N THR A 121 -20.01 -4.92 -13.98
CA THR A 121 -18.91 -5.11 -14.93
C THR A 121 -18.48 -6.57 -14.96
N ASP A 122 -18.24 -7.11 -16.15
CA ASP A 122 -17.75 -8.48 -16.26
C ASP A 122 -16.34 -8.64 -15.62
N PRO A 123 -15.96 -9.84 -15.17
CA PRO A 123 -14.66 -10.04 -14.52
C PRO A 123 -13.44 -9.65 -15.40
N PRO A 124 -13.40 -9.94 -16.71
CA PRO A 124 -12.28 -9.53 -17.56
C PRO A 124 -12.14 -8.00 -17.71
N ALA A 125 -13.23 -7.26 -17.95
CA ALA A 125 -13.20 -5.81 -18.06
C ALA A 125 -12.89 -5.15 -16.72
N ARG A 126 -13.35 -5.72 -15.59
CA ARG A 126 -12.95 -5.27 -14.26
C ARG A 126 -11.45 -5.43 -14.02
N LEU A 127 -10.87 -6.54 -14.47
CA LEU A 127 -9.43 -6.75 -14.39
C LEU A 127 -8.67 -5.73 -15.25
N GLN A 128 -9.16 -5.43 -16.45
CA GLN A 128 -8.58 -4.39 -17.32
C GLN A 128 -8.68 -3.01 -16.68
N GLU A 129 -9.82 -2.68 -16.07
CA GLU A 129 -10.02 -1.42 -15.35
C GLU A 129 -9.09 -1.28 -14.14
N ALA A 130 -8.89 -2.37 -13.38
CA ALA A 130 -7.91 -2.42 -12.30
C ALA A 130 -6.47 -2.24 -12.81
N SER A 131 -6.11 -2.87 -13.93
CA SER A 131 -4.82 -2.68 -14.59
C SER A 131 -4.63 -1.24 -15.05
N LEU A 132 -5.67 -0.61 -15.60
CA LEU A 132 -5.63 0.78 -16.04
C LEU A 132 -5.35 1.72 -14.86
N LEU A 133 -6.07 1.55 -13.75
CA LEU A 133 -5.82 2.32 -12.53
C LEU A 133 -4.38 2.09 -12.04
N ARG A 134 -3.90 0.85 -12.01
CA ARG A 134 -2.54 0.55 -11.57
C ARG A 134 -1.49 1.21 -12.46
N SER A 135 -1.62 1.12 -13.78
CA SER A 135 -0.68 1.75 -14.71
C SER A 135 -0.73 3.27 -14.64
N ALA A 136 -1.91 3.87 -14.51
CA ALA A 136 -2.04 5.31 -14.34
C ALA A 136 -1.39 5.79 -13.03
N PHE A 137 -1.58 5.02 -11.96
CA PHE A 137 -0.96 5.25 -10.66
C PHE A 137 0.56 5.16 -10.74
N ASP A 138 1.11 4.11 -11.35
CA ASP A 138 2.56 3.92 -11.49
C ASP A 138 3.19 5.07 -12.30
N ASN A 139 2.54 5.53 -13.37
CA ASN A 139 2.97 6.69 -14.13
C ASN A 139 2.89 7.99 -13.31
N ALA A 140 1.83 8.17 -12.53
CA ALA A 140 1.65 9.34 -11.68
C ALA A 140 2.73 9.40 -10.59
N VAL A 141 3.04 8.26 -9.94
CA VAL A 141 4.12 8.15 -8.95
C VAL A 141 5.49 8.44 -9.60
N ALA A 142 5.78 7.86 -10.77
CA ALA A 142 7.04 8.09 -11.48
C ALA A 142 7.22 9.57 -11.88
N GLY A 143 6.13 10.27 -12.17
CA GLY A 143 6.14 11.70 -12.48
C GLY A 143 6.11 12.62 -11.26
N THR A 144 5.96 12.13 -10.03
CA THR A 144 5.75 12.98 -8.85
C THR A 144 6.97 12.98 -7.94
N ASP A 145 7.35 14.16 -7.43
CA ASP A 145 8.39 14.23 -6.39
C ASP A 145 7.86 13.75 -5.05
N MET A 146 8.08 12.47 -4.76
CA MET A 146 7.63 11.81 -3.54
C MET A 146 8.38 12.25 -2.27
N GLN A 147 9.45 13.05 -2.38
CA GLN A 147 10.26 13.43 -1.21
C GLN A 147 9.47 14.23 -0.19
N LEU A 148 8.57 15.11 -0.63
CA LEU A 148 7.71 15.90 0.26
C LEU A 148 6.84 14.98 1.12
N LEU A 149 6.06 14.11 0.49
CA LEU A 149 5.17 13.19 1.20
C LEU A 149 5.96 12.25 2.11
N GLN A 150 7.04 11.64 1.61
CA GLN A 150 7.89 10.74 2.40
C GLN A 150 8.49 11.46 3.63
N GLY A 151 8.93 12.72 3.47
CA GLY A 151 9.44 13.54 4.55
C GLY A 151 8.39 13.86 5.62
N LEU A 152 7.16 14.20 5.20
CA LEU A 152 6.03 14.46 6.11
C LEU A 152 5.64 13.21 6.90
N LEU A 153 5.47 12.07 6.22
CA LEU A 153 5.15 10.80 6.87
C LEU A 153 6.26 10.38 7.84
N MET A 154 7.53 10.53 7.46
CA MET A 154 8.66 10.24 8.33
C MET A 154 8.68 11.12 9.57
N LYS A 155 8.48 12.43 9.40
CA LYS A 155 8.41 13.40 10.50
C LYS A 155 7.28 13.06 11.46
N ALA A 156 6.13 12.65 10.95
CA ALA A 156 4.97 12.26 11.75
C ALA A 156 5.24 11.00 12.60
N LEU A 157 5.96 10.02 12.06
CA LEU A 157 6.31 8.79 12.77
C LEU A 157 7.45 8.99 13.77
N ARG A 158 8.24 10.07 13.64
CA ARG A 158 9.30 10.39 14.59
C ARG A 158 8.70 10.59 15.99
N GLY A 159 9.19 9.82 16.96
CA GLY A 159 8.74 9.88 18.35
C GLY A 159 7.48 9.06 18.66
N VAL A 160 7.05 8.14 17.80
CA VAL A 160 6.09 7.09 18.19
C VAL A 160 6.87 5.89 18.72
N SER A 161 7.09 5.87 20.04
CA SER A 161 7.79 4.76 20.70
C SER A 161 7.05 3.44 20.52
N GLY A 162 7.79 2.36 20.31
CA GLY A 162 7.25 1.00 20.16
C GLY A 162 6.60 0.69 18.81
N LEU A 163 6.36 1.68 17.93
CA LEU A 163 5.66 1.46 16.66
C LEU A 163 6.31 0.39 15.75
N PRO A 164 7.64 0.35 15.54
CA PRO A 164 8.24 -0.71 14.71
C PRO A 164 7.97 -2.11 15.26
N LYS A 165 7.99 -2.28 16.59
CA LYS A 165 7.70 -3.54 17.26
C LYS A 165 6.22 -3.91 17.15
N ALA A 166 5.32 -2.95 17.36
CA ALA A 166 3.89 -3.13 17.23
C ALA A 166 3.49 -3.53 15.80
N ALA A 167 3.99 -2.81 14.80
CA ALA A 167 3.76 -3.10 13.39
C ALA A 167 4.31 -4.49 13.02
N TRP A 168 5.48 -4.86 13.54
CA TRP A 168 6.03 -6.21 13.39
C TRP A 168 5.11 -7.30 13.97
N HIS A 169 4.58 -7.10 15.18
CA HIS A 169 3.64 -8.04 15.80
C HIS A 169 2.36 -8.18 14.98
N ALA A 170 1.81 -7.09 14.47
CA ALA A 170 0.63 -7.09 13.60
C ALA A 170 0.90 -7.80 12.25
N VAL A 171 2.05 -7.54 11.62
CA VAL A 171 2.48 -8.22 10.39
C VAL A 171 2.62 -9.73 10.61
N ARG A 172 3.16 -10.19 11.75
CA ARG A 172 3.22 -11.63 12.05
C ARG A 172 1.85 -12.27 12.18
N ARG A 173 0.82 -11.50 12.58
CA ARG A 173 -0.57 -11.97 12.64
C ARG A 173 -1.19 -12.03 11.25
N LEU A 174 -0.88 -11.10 10.35
CA LEU A 174 -1.29 -11.21 8.92
C LEU A 174 -0.92 -12.56 8.32
N ARG A 175 0.26 -13.09 8.66
CA ARG A 175 0.71 -14.43 8.20
C ARG A 175 -0.21 -15.57 8.62
N ARG A 176 -0.80 -15.47 9.83
CA ARG A 176 -1.59 -16.54 10.46
C ARG A 176 -3.11 -16.36 10.27
N GLY A 177 -3.57 -15.13 10.05
CA GLY A 177 -4.98 -14.80 9.90
C GLY A 177 -5.55 -15.21 8.56
N GLY A 178 -6.86 -15.47 8.52
CA GLY A 178 -7.60 -15.70 7.27
C GLY A 178 -7.70 -14.45 6.39
N ALA A 179 -8.28 -14.58 5.19
CA ALA A 179 -8.53 -13.44 4.32
C ALA A 179 -9.46 -12.43 5.02
N GLY A 180 -9.09 -11.14 5.03
CA GLY A 180 -9.88 -10.07 5.63
C GLY A 180 -9.82 -9.96 7.17
N ALA A 181 -9.01 -10.79 7.85
CA ALA A 181 -8.79 -10.70 9.29
C ALA A 181 -8.17 -9.35 9.67
N ASP A 182 -8.59 -8.79 10.81
CA ASP A 182 -8.00 -7.57 11.34
C ASP A 182 -6.61 -7.88 11.91
N PRO A 183 -5.54 -7.26 11.38
CA PRO A 183 -4.17 -7.52 11.83
C PRO A 183 -3.86 -6.94 13.21
N THR A 184 -4.69 -6.02 13.70
CA THR A 184 -4.56 -5.39 15.02
C THR A 184 -5.34 -6.13 16.12
N GLU A 185 -6.27 -7.01 15.74
CA GLU A 185 -7.06 -7.78 16.68
C GLU A 185 -6.18 -8.73 17.51
N GLY A 186 -6.28 -8.63 18.83
CA GLY A 186 -5.51 -9.44 19.79
C GLY A 186 -4.04 -9.05 19.92
N LEU A 187 -3.67 -7.84 19.50
CA LEU A 187 -2.42 -7.19 19.94
C LEU A 187 -2.47 -6.91 21.46
N SER A 188 -1.29 -6.76 22.06
CA SER A 188 -1.22 -6.22 23.42
C SER A 188 -1.74 -4.78 23.44
N GLN A 189 -2.27 -4.32 24.58
CA GLN A 189 -2.75 -2.94 24.70
C GLN A 189 -1.68 -1.91 24.28
N ALA A 190 -0.42 -2.15 24.67
CA ALA A 190 0.70 -1.27 24.32
C ALA A 190 0.98 -1.22 22.80
N ASP A 191 0.87 -2.36 22.11
CA ASP A 191 1.07 -2.42 20.65
C ASP A 191 -0.10 -1.79 19.90
N ASP A 192 -1.33 -2.06 20.33
CA ASP A 192 -2.55 -1.44 19.77
C ASP A 192 -2.50 0.09 19.91
N ASP A 193 -2.16 0.59 21.11
CA ASP A 193 -2.01 2.02 21.35
C ASP A 193 -0.89 2.64 20.49
N ALA A 194 0.21 1.92 20.26
CA ALA A 194 1.29 2.39 19.40
C ALA A 194 0.85 2.50 17.93
N MET A 195 0.10 1.52 17.42
CA MET A 195 -0.49 1.56 16.08
C MET A 195 -1.51 2.69 15.93
N LYS A 196 -2.39 2.88 16.92
CA LYS A 196 -3.37 3.99 16.95
C LYS A 196 -2.69 5.35 16.98
N ARG A 197 -1.67 5.54 17.82
CA ARG A 197 -0.88 6.79 17.83
C ARG A 197 -0.16 7.03 16.51
N GLY A 198 0.44 5.99 15.93
CA GLY A 198 1.13 6.07 14.63
C GLY A 198 0.18 6.53 13.53
N THR A 199 -0.95 5.85 13.38
CA THR A 199 -1.97 6.19 12.38
C THR A 199 -2.60 7.57 12.61
N ALA A 200 -2.86 7.96 13.87
CA ALA A 200 -3.37 9.30 14.17
C ALA A 200 -2.38 10.41 13.77
N LYS A 201 -1.08 10.24 14.07
CA LYS A 201 -0.05 11.20 13.66
C LYS A 201 0.10 11.27 12.14
N LEU A 202 0.06 10.13 11.46
CA LEU A 202 0.09 10.08 10.00
C LEU A 202 -1.14 10.78 9.39
N GLY A 203 -2.33 10.54 9.94
CA GLY A 203 -3.56 11.21 9.54
C GLY A 203 -3.42 12.73 9.67
N ALA A 204 -3.00 13.21 10.84
CA ALA A 204 -2.76 14.64 11.06
C ALA A 204 -1.72 15.24 10.08
N ALA A 205 -0.69 14.48 9.72
CA ALA A 205 0.32 14.91 8.75
C ALA A 205 -0.20 15.00 7.31
N LEU A 206 -1.23 14.22 6.96
CA LEU A 206 -1.91 14.32 5.66
C LEU A 206 -2.90 15.48 5.59
N GLU A 207 -3.28 16.04 6.74
CA GLU A 207 -4.19 17.19 6.84
C GLU A 207 -3.47 18.54 6.80
N THR A 208 -2.12 18.58 6.74
CA THR A 208 -1.41 19.86 6.60
C THR A 208 -1.65 20.48 5.22
N PRO A 209 -1.59 21.81 5.08
CA PRO A 209 -1.80 22.47 3.79
C PRO A 209 -0.86 21.95 2.69
N GLU A 210 0.40 21.69 3.03
CA GLU A 210 1.40 21.17 2.09
C GLU A 210 1.07 19.74 1.64
N ALA A 211 0.61 18.89 2.57
CA ALA A 211 0.18 17.54 2.24
C ALA A 211 -1.07 17.56 1.36
N ARG A 212 -2.05 18.40 1.66
CA ARG A 212 -3.27 18.54 0.85
C ARG A 212 -2.95 19.02 -0.56
N ALA A 213 -2.13 20.06 -0.69
CA ALA A 213 -1.68 20.54 -2.00
C ALA A 213 -0.92 19.47 -2.80
N PHE A 214 -0.08 18.67 -2.13
CA PHE A 214 0.59 17.53 -2.75
C PHE A 214 -0.40 16.48 -3.24
N LEU A 215 -1.38 16.11 -2.41
CA LEU A 215 -2.39 15.11 -2.74
C LEU A 215 -3.27 15.56 -3.90
N GLU A 216 -3.68 16.83 -3.93
CA GLU A 216 -4.46 17.42 -5.03
C GLU A 216 -3.66 17.41 -6.35
N ALA A 217 -2.38 17.79 -6.31
CA ALA A 217 -1.51 17.74 -7.48
C ALA A 217 -1.30 16.30 -7.98
N PHE A 218 -1.15 15.35 -7.07
CA PHE A 218 -1.07 13.93 -7.39
C PHE A 218 -2.36 13.42 -8.03
N ASP A 219 -3.53 13.75 -7.47
CA ASP A 219 -4.84 13.35 -8.00
C ASP A 219 -5.07 13.91 -9.41
N ALA A 220 -4.69 15.17 -9.65
CA ALA A 220 -4.75 15.77 -10.99
C ALA A 220 -3.86 15.04 -12.01
N ARG A 221 -2.64 14.66 -11.60
CA ARG A 221 -1.71 13.90 -12.43
C ARG A 221 -2.19 12.48 -12.70
N LEU A 222 -2.80 11.82 -11.71
CA LEU A 222 -3.43 10.53 -11.88
C LEU A 222 -4.55 10.62 -12.92
N ALA A 223 -5.46 11.60 -12.78
CA ALA A 223 -6.56 11.80 -13.72
C ALA A 223 -6.09 12.12 -15.15
N GLU A 224 -4.98 12.82 -15.31
CA GLU A 224 -4.33 13.01 -16.62
C GLU A 224 -3.83 11.69 -17.21
N ASN A 225 -3.11 10.88 -16.43
CA ASN A 225 -2.59 9.59 -16.90
C ASN A 225 -3.69 8.61 -17.28
N VAL A 226 -4.80 8.62 -16.56
CA VAL A 226 -6.00 7.84 -16.88
C VAL A 226 -6.53 8.22 -18.26
N ARG A 227 -6.74 9.51 -18.52
CA ARG A 227 -7.22 10.01 -19.82
C ARG A 227 -6.30 9.62 -20.97
N ILE A 228 -4.98 9.72 -20.77
CA ILE A 228 -3.98 9.33 -21.78
C ILE A 228 -4.07 7.84 -22.10
N LEU A 229 -4.18 6.99 -21.07
CA LEU A 229 -4.25 5.54 -21.26
C LEU A 229 -5.57 5.10 -21.90
N GLU A 230 -6.70 5.70 -21.50
CA GLU A 230 -8.00 5.46 -22.11
C GLU A 230 -8.02 5.86 -23.60
N ALA A 231 -7.43 7.02 -23.95
CA ALA A 231 -7.32 7.47 -25.34
C ALA A 231 -6.47 6.52 -26.21
N ARG A 232 -5.39 5.97 -25.64
CA ARG A 232 -4.54 4.98 -26.33
C ARG A 232 -5.29 3.68 -26.60
N HIS A 233 -6.08 3.20 -25.64
CA HIS A 233 -6.90 2.00 -25.81
C HIS A 233 -8.05 2.19 -26.82
N ALA A 234 -8.54 3.42 -27.00
CA ALA A 234 -9.57 3.72 -28.00
C ALA A 234 -9.03 3.86 -29.43
N SER A 235 -7.71 4.03 -29.60
CA SER A 235 -7.07 4.30 -30.89
C SER A 235 -6.31 3.10 -31.48
N GLY A 236 -6.30 1.95 -30.78
CA GLY A 236 -5.64 0.72 -31.20
C GLY A 236 -6.63 -0.43 -31.30
#